data_AF-A0A378R015-F1
#
_entry.id   AF-A0A378R015-F1
#
_cell.length_a   1.000
_cell.length_b   1.000
_cell.length_c   1.000
_cell.angle_alpha   90.00
_cell.angle_beta   90.00
_cell.angle_gamma   90.00
#
_symmetry.space_group_name_H-M   'P 1'
#
loop_
_entity.id
_entity.type
_entity.pdbx_description
1 polymer ?
#
loop_
_entity_poly.entity_id
_entity_poly.type
_entity_poly.pdbx_seq_one_letter_code
_entity_poly.pdbx_strand_id
1 'polypeptide(L)'
;MPHDIGFVTAQDGKPAHYQMLQKIKDLALRSGDWQLLREDISTDNHEIILKGRGYSQKEEIFVGVRTYQNPQADYYNLAVATFTGYVPSNPFDNQPSAKISGVPAHNQRIDYWLTVNPQRIACCMKVGTPVYEHFYIGKFLPYARPSQYPYPVVCAGMLNGTPTTRFSDTSQKATAEILPCGLIQACIHSLSATPTIHQHWRAVGKLGTPMAFIHSCRLF
;
A
#
# COMPACT_ATOMS: atom_id res chain seq x y z
N MET A 1 -18.88 -6.28 0.80
CA MET A 1 -17.46 -5.91 0.86
C MET A 1 -16.65 -7.16 1.16
N PRO A 2 -16.00 -7.74 0.14
CA PRO A 2 -15.13 -8.90 0.31
C PRO A 2 -13.95 -8.57 1.22
N HIS A 3 -13.75 -9.41 2.21
CA HIS A 3 -12.57 -9.41 3.05
C HIS A 3 -12.11 -10.85 3.21
N ASP A 4 -10.83 -11.02 3.51
CA ASP A 4 -10.25 -12.32 3.79
C ASP A 4 -9.18 -12.15 4.86
N ILE A 5 -9.17 -13.09 5.81
CA ILE A 5 -8.25 -13.09 6.94
C ILE A 5 -7.69 -14.50 7.03
N GLY A 6 -6.38 -14.61 7.09
CA GLY A 6 -5.74 -15.91 7.12
C GLY A 6 -4.24 -15.78 7.12
N PHE A 7 -3.60 -16.82 6.60
CA PHE A 7 -2.16 -16.87 6.47
C PHE A 7 -1.80 -17.50 5.13
N VAL A 8 -0.67 -17.07 4.59
CA VAL A 8 0.00 -17.71 3.46
C VAL A 8 1.34 -18.24 3.93
N THR A 9 1.71 -19.42 3.44
CA THR A 9 3.00 -20.06 3.68
C THR A 9 3.70 -20.32 2.37
N ALA A 10 5.01 -20.56 2.40
CA ALA A 10 5.72 -21.12 1.26
C ALA A 10 5.06 -22.46 0.87
N GLN A 11 4.75 -22.61 -0.41
CA GLN A 11 4.10 -23.81 -0.95
C GLN A 11 4.56 -24.03 -2.39
N ASP A 12 4.74 -25.29 -2.80
CA ASP A 12 5.09 -25.67 -4.18
C ASP A 12 6.38 -25.01 -4.69
N GLY A 13 7.38 -24.87 -3.79
CA GLY A 13 8.64 -24.18 -4.10
C GLY A 13 8.53 -22.67 -4.26
N LYS A 14 7.32 -22.11 -4.10
CA LYS A 14 7.06 -20.67 -4.18
C LYS A 14 7.08 -20.03 -2.79
N PRO A 15 7.80 -18.92 -2.60
CA PRO A 15 7.84 -18.19 -1.34
C PRO A 15 6.47 -17.55 -1.00
N ALA A 16 6.25 -17.30 0.29
CA ALA A 16 4.97 -16.82 0.82
C ALA A 16 4.48 -15.50 0.18
N HIS A 17 5.39 -14.57 -0.18
CA HIS A 17 5.01 -13.33 -0.85
C HIS A 17 4.41 -13.53 -2.26
N TYR A 18 4.77 -14.60 -2.99
CA TYR A 18 4.08 -14.96 -4.24
C TYR A 18 2.67 -15.46 -3.98
N GLN A 19 2.50 -16.27 -2.93
CA GLN A 19 1.18 -16.74 -2.52
C GLN A 19 0.32 -15.55 -2.06
N MET A 20 0.91 -14.55 -1.41
CA MET A 20 0.23 -13.31 -1.05
C MET A 20 -0.25 -12.53 -2.29
N LEU A 21 0.59 -12.42 -3.32
CA LEU A 21 0.20 -11.79 -4.59
C LEU A 21 -1.02 -12.48 -5.21
N GLN A 22 -1.03 -13.81 -5.22
CA GLN A 22 -2.16 -14.59 -5.72
C GLN A 22 -3.42 -14.38 -4.86
N LYS A 23 -3.30 -14.35 -3.54
CA LYS A 23 -4.45 -14.04 -2.65
C LYS A 23 -5.04 -12.65 -2.91
N ILE A 24 -4.21 -11.65 -3.18
CA ILE A 24 -4.68 -10.30 -3.54
C ILE A 24 -5.47 -10.35 -4.86
N LYS A 25 -4.93 -11.02 -5.88
CA LYS A 25 -5.60 -11.20 -7.17
C LYS A 25 -6.94 -11.92 -7.01
N ASP A 26 -6.94 -13.06 -6.32
CA ASP A 26 -8.12 -13.90 -6.13
C ASP A 26 -9.23 -13.17 -5.39
N LEU A 27 -8.92 -12.44 -4.32
CA LEU A 27 -9.91 -11.66 -3.59
C LEU A 27 -10.45 -10.50 -4.44
N ALA A 28 -9.57 -9.82 -5.19
CA ALA A 28 -9.98 -8.75 -6.09
C ALA A 28 -10.94 -9.24 -7.17
N LEU A 29 -10.62 -10.35 -7.85
CA LEU A 29 -11.48 -10.92 -8.88
C LEU A 29 -12.78 -11.49 -8.29
N ARG A 30 -12.72 -12.13 -7.12
CA ARG A 30 -13.89 -12.64 -6.40
C ARG A 30 -14.89 -11.55 -6.02
N SER A 31 -14.44 -10.29 -5.90
CA SER A 31 -15.34 -9.17 -5.65
C SER A 31 -16.28 -8.86 -6.82
N GLY A 32 -15.87 -9.18 -8.05
CA GLY A 32 -16.57 -8.77 -9.28
C GLY A 32 -16.45 -7.27 -9.61
N ASP A 33 -15.75 -6.49 -8.78
CA ASP A 33 -15.53 -5.05 -8.99
C ASP A 33 -14.19 -4.72 -9.65
N TRP A 34 -13.28 -5.69 -9.67
CA TRP A 34 -11.95 -5.57 -10.24
C TRP A 34 -11.78 -6.52 -11.42
N GLN A 35 -11.12 -6.02 -12.46
CA GLN A 35 -10.75 -6.76 -13.66
C GLN A 35 -9.22 -6.89 -13.73
N LEU A 36 -8.72 -8.08 -14.09
CA LEU A 36 -7.30 -8.28 -14.39
C LEU A 36 -6.97 -7.70 -15.77
N LEU A 37 -5.98 -6.81 -15.83
CA LEU A 37 -5.47 -6.25 -17.08
C LEU A 37 -4.17 -6.93 -17.53
N ARG A 38 -3.28 -7.21 -16.57
CA ARG A 38 -1.99 -7.86 -16.82
C ARG A 38 -1.64 -8.77 -15.65
N GLU A 39 -1.12 -9.94 -15.99
CA GLU A 39 -0.38 -10.81 -15.09
C GLU A 39 0.89 -11.22 -15.84
N ASP A 40 2.05 -10.97 -15.23
CA ASP A 40 3.34 -11.44 -15.72
C ASP A 40 4.02 -12.25 -14.61
N ILE A 41 4.26 -13.52 -14.92
CA ILE A 41 4.92 -14.50 -14.05
C ILE A 41 6.14 -15.13 -14.76
N SER A 42 6.59 -14.53 -15.86
CA SER A 42 7.69 -15.03 -16.68
C SER A 42 9.07 -14.78 -16.05
N THR A 43 9.13 -13.86 -15.08
CA THR A 43 10.35 -13.51 -14.34
C THR A 43 10.21 -13.88 -12.86
N ASP A 44 11.31 -13.83 -12.11
CA ASP A 44 11.30 -13.99 -10.65
C ASP A 44 10.47 -12.90 -9.92
N ASN A 45 10.12 -11.82 -10.61
CA ASN A 45 9.31 -10.74 -10.07
C ASN A 45 7.94 -10.81 -10.71
N HIS A 46 7.03 -11.52 -10.05
CA HIS A 46 5.65 -11.62 -10.48
C HIS A 46 4.92 -10.29 -10.30
N GLU A 47 4.07 -9.94 -11.24
CA GLU A 47 3.29 -8.71 -11.18
C GLU A 47 1.88 -8.88 -11.71
N ILE A 48 0.98 -8.08 -11.14
CA ILE A 48 -0.41 -7.97 -11.54
C ILE A 48 -0.80 -6.50 -11.67
N ILE A 49 -1.62 -6.20 -12.66
CA ILE A 49 -2.27 -4.90 -12.83
C ILE A 49 -3.78 -5.13 -12.90
N LEU A 50 -4.52 -4.39 -12.07
CA LEU A 50 -5.96 -4.52 -11.91
C LEU A 50 -6.65 -3.19 -12.25
N LYS A 51 -7.86 -3.28 -12.80
CA LYS A 51 -8.77 -2.16 -13.04
C LYS A 51 -10.02 -2.29 -12.18
N GLY A 52 -10.25 -1.32 -11.31
CA GLY A 52 -11.46 -1.19 -10.50
C GLY A 52 -12.49 -0.28 -11.19
N ARG A 53 -13.78 -0.64 -11.09
CA ARG A 53 -14.90 0.11 -11.70
C ARG A 53 -15.47 1.26 -10.84
N GLY A 54 -15.04 1.36 -9.58
CA GLY A 54 -15.61 2.30 -8.60
C GLY A 54 -17.07 1.98 -8.24
N TYR A 55 -17.67 2.77 -7.36
CA TYR A 55 -19.09 2.55 -6.96
C TYR A 55 -20.09 2.96 -8.04
N SER A 56 -19.72 3.90 -8.93
CA SER A 56 -20.57 4.32 -10.04
C SER A 56 -20.44 3.42 -11.27
N GLN A 57 -19.55 2.40 -11.23
CA GLN A 57 -19.25 1.47 -12.32
C GLN A 57 -18.70 2.10 -13.62
N LYS A 58 -18.47 3.41 -13.62
CA LYS A 58 -17.94 4.18 -14.75
C LYS A 58 -16.54 4.74 -14.48
N GLU A 59 -16.02 4.52 -13.27
CA GLU A 59 -14.68 4.97 -12.93
C GLU A 59 -13.66 3.94 -13.41
N GLU A 60 -12.47 4.42 -13.74
CA GLU A 60 -11.34 3.55 -14.03
C GLU A 60 -10.26 3.80 -12.98
N ILE A 61 -10.04 2.80 -12.13
CA ILE A 61 -9.06 2.83 -11.04
C ILE A 61 -7.98 1.81 -11.35
N PHE A 62 -6.78 2.27 -11.67
CA PHE A 62 -5.67 1.39 -12.02
C PHE A 62 -4.74 1.20 -10.81
N VAL A 63 -4.57 -0.05 -10.39
CA VAL A 63 -3.66 -0.43 -9.30
C VAL A 63 -2.79 -1.60 -9.74
N GLY A 64 -1.61 -1.71 -9.16
CA GLY A 64 -0.68 -2.79 -9.43
C GLY A 64 -0.02 -3.31 -8.17
N VAL A 65 0.36 -4.58 -8.20
CA VAL A 65 1.22 -5.17 -7.18
C VAL A 65 2.27 -6.02 -7.89
N ARG A 66 3.53 -5.86 -7.51
CA ARG A 66 4.67 -6.62 -8.02
C ARG A 66 5.46 -7.20 -6.85
N THR A 67 6.05 -8.37 -7.00
CA THR A 67 7.01 -8.92 -6.04
C THR A 67 8.41 -8.49 -6.43
N TYR A 68 9.27 -8.18 -5.46
CA TYR A 68 10.69 -7.97 -5.71
C TYR A 68 11.52 -8.64 -4.61
N GLN A 69 12.51 -9.42 -5.03
CA GLN A 69 13.25 -10.28 -4.12
C GLN A 69 14.73 -10.36 -4.47
N ASN A 70 15.54 -10.74 -3.48
CA ASN A 70 16.91 -11.21 -3.69
C ASN A 70 17.24 -12.22 -2.58
N PRO A 71 17.37 -13.52 -2.91
CA PRO A 71 17.70 -14.56 -1.93
C PRO A 71 19.03 -14.34 -1.21
N GLN A 72 20.02 -13.71 -1.86
CA GLN A 72 21.34 -13.48 -1.27
C GLN A 72 21.31 -12.37 -0.21
N ALA A 73 20.42 -11.39 -0.40
CA ALA A 73 20.21 -10.28 0.54
C ALA A 73 19.01 -10.51 1.48
N ASP A 74 18.37 -11.68 1.39
CA ASP A 74 17.23 -12.13 2.21
C ASP A 74 16.08 -11.12 2.30
N TYR A 75 15.73 -10.49 1.18
CA TYR A 75 14.51 -9.68 1.07
C TYR A 75 13.55 -10.29 0.05
N TYR A 76 12.26 -10.29 0.42
CA TYR A 76 11.16 -10.91 -0.32
C TYR A 76 9.95 -10.00 -0.19
N ASN A 77 9.97 -8.88 -0.91
CA ASN A 77 9.07 -7.76 -0.67
C ASN A 77 7.99 -7.66 -1.75
N LEU A 78 6.98 -6.83 -1.47
CA LEU A 78 5.93 -6.45 -2.41
C LEU A 78 6.08 -4.98 -2.75
N ALA A 79 5.93 -4.61 -4.01
CA ALA A 79 5.82 -3.25 -4.49
C ALA A 79 4.36 -3.03 -4.88
N VAL A 80 3.68 -2.13 -4.18
CA VAL A 80 2.32 -1.71 -4.50
C VAL A 80 2.39 -0.46 -5.36
N ALA A 81 1.46 -0.31 -6.29
CA ALA A 81 1.46 0.79 -7.23
C ALA A 81 0.05 1.31 -7.55
N THR A 82 -0.03 2.59 -7.88
CA THR A 82 -1.21 3.20 -8.49
C THR A 82 -0.83 3.92 -9.77
N PHE A 83 -1.75 3.92 -10.74
CA PHE A 83 -1.52 4.49 -12.07
C PHE A 83 -2.70 5.38 -12.46
N THR A 84 -2.47 6.37 -13.33
CA THR A 84 -3.56 7.18 -13.93
C THR A 84 -4.11 6.56 -15.22
N GLY A 85 -3.43 5.55 -15.77
CA GLY A 85 -3.82 4.86 -16.99
C GLY A 85 -3.04 3.56 -17.14
N TYR A 86 -3.39 2.78 -18.17
CA TYR A 86 -2.72 1.53 -18.48
C TYR A 86 -2.29 1.51 -19.96
N VAL A 87 -1.01 1.20 -20.19
CA VAL A 87 -0.43 1.01 -21.53
C VAL A 87 0.24 -0.37 -21.58
N PRO A 88 -0.26 -1.32 -22.40
CA PRO A 88 0.25 -2.69 -22.42
C PRO A 88 1.74 -2.83 -22.75
N SER A 89 2.26 -1.96 -23.63
CA SER A 89 3.65 -1.96 -24.07
C SER A 89 4.63 -1.43 -23.01
N ASN A 90 4.14 -0.71 -22.01
CA ASN A 90 5.01 -0.11 -21.00
C ASN A 90 5.32 -1.13 -19.89
N PRO A 91 6.55 -1.14 -19.36
CA PRO A 91 6.87 -1.89 -18.15
C PRO A 91 6.10 -1.33 -16.95
N PHE A 92 6.04 -2.09 -15.86
CA PHE A 92 5.28 -1.76 -14.65
C PHE A 92 5.64 -0.40 -14.06
N ASP A 93 6.93 -0.08 -13.98
CA ASP A 93 7.41 1.18 -13.42
C ASP A 93 7.15 2.40 -14.33
N ASN A 94 6.93 2.17 -15.64
CA ASN A 94 6.70 3.24 -16.63
C ASN A 94 5.23 3.32 -17.07
N GLN A 95 4.31 2.83 -16.25
CA GLN A 95 2.90 3.11 -16.45
C GLN A 95 2.61 4.60 -16.23
N PRO A 96 1.57 5.17 -16.89
CA PRO A 96 1.24 6.59 -16.76
C PRO A 96 1.09 7.04 -15.30
N SER A 97 1.93 8.00 -14.90
CA SER A 97 2.00 8.56 -13.55
C SER A 97 2.15 7.50 -12.45
N ALA A 98 2.92 6.44 -12.70
CA ALA A 98 3.13 5.38 -11.72
C ALA A 98 3.69 5.93 -10.41
N LYS A 99 2.97 5.67 -9.31
CA LYS A 99 3.48 5.80 -7.94
C LYS A 99 3.64 4.42 -7.37
N ILE A 100 4.79 4.16 -6.76
CA ILE A 100 5.18 2.82 -6.31
C ILE A 100 5.73 2.95 -4.91
N SER A 101 5.26 2.09 -4.01
CA SER A 101 5.74 2.00 -2.64
C SER A 101 5.97 0.54 -2.26
N GLY A 102 7.10 0.28 -1.63
CA GLY A 102 7.49 -1.04 -1.18
C GLY A 102 6.83 -1.38 0.16
N VAL A 103 6.59 -2.67 0.34
CA VAL A 103 6.06 -3.27 1.56
C VAL A 103 6.94 -4.48 1.84
N PRO A 104 7.70 -4.47 2.95
CA PRO A 104 8.48 -5.61 3.35
C PRO A 104 7.57 -6.84 3.52
N ALA A 105 8.03 -8.00 3.07
CA ALA A 105 7.32 -9.25 3.28
C ALA A 105 8.32 -10.39 3.58
N HIS A 106 7.81 -11.61 3.77
CA HIS A 106 8.61 -12.77 4.16
C HIS A 106 8.51 -13.90 3.13
N ASN A 107 9.53 -14.75 3.09
CA ASN A 107 9.51 -15.98 2.29
C ASN A 107 8.74 -17.16 2.94
N GLN A 108 8.63 -17.26 4.27
CA GLN A 108 8.14 -18.46 4.94
C GLN A 108 6.65 -18.40 5.27
N ARG A 109 6.22 -17.38 6.02
CA ARG A 109 4.83 -17.21 6.44
C ARG A 109 4.48 -15.73 6.57
N ILE A 110 3.26 -15.38 6.13
CA ILE A 110 2.68 -14.04 6.28
C ILE A 110 1.24 -14.23 6.75
N ASP A 111 0.89 -13.66 7.91
CA ASP A 111 -0.51 -13.57 8.34
C ASP A 111 -1.11 -12.27 7.79
N TYR A 112 -2.29 -12.32 7.19
CA TYR A 112 -2.86 -11.18 6.48
C TYR A 112 -4.31 -10.86 6.90
N TRP A 113 -4.64 -9.58 6.83
CA TRP A 113 -5.99 -9.04 6.91
C TRP A 113 -6.21 -8.20 5.65
N LEU A 114 -6.91 -8.75 4.67
CA LEU A 114 -7.11 -8.13 3.36
C LEU A 114 -8.56 -7.71 3.18
N THR A 115 -8.76 -6.48 2.68
CA THR A 115 -10.08 -5.92 2.40
C THR A 115 -10.11 -5.30 1.01
N VAL A 116 -11.17 -5.59 0.27
CA VAL A 116 -11.35 -5.10 -1.10
C VAL A 116 -12.70 -4.42 -1.23
N ASN A 117 -12.67 -3.23 -1.82
CA ASN A 117 -13.83 -2.44 -2.24
C ASN A 117 -13.70 -2.09 -3.73
N PRO A 118 -14.80 -1.67 -4.39
CA PRO A 118 -14.75 -1.21 -5.78
C PRO A 118 -13.78 -0.07 -6.05
N GLN A 119 -13.39 0.65 -4.99
CA GLN A 119 -12.52 1.83 -5.06
C GLN A 119 -11.11 1.62 -4.49
N ARG A 120 -10.88 0.59 -3.66
CA ARG A 120 -9.61 0.42 -2.94
C ARG A 120 -9.33 -1.03 -2.55
N ILE A 121 -8.05 -1.33 -2.38
CA ILE A 121 -7.53 -2.56 -1.77
C ILE A 121 -6.65 -2.12 -0.59
N ALA A 122 -6.97 -2.60 0.60
CA ALA A 122 -6.21 -2.30 1.81
C ALA A 122 -5.85 -3.61 2.52
N CYS A 123 -4.59 -3.72 2.94
CA CYS A 123 -4.07 -4.90 3.58
C CYS A 123 -3.19 -4.54 4.77
N CYS A 124 -3.31 -5.33 5.83
CA CYS A 124 -2.32 -5.40 6.90
C CYS A 124 -1.74 -6.81 6.90
N MET A 125 -0.43 -6.92 7.11
CA MET A 125 0.34 -8.16 7.11
C MET A 125 1.21 -8.21 8.35
N LYS A 126 1.19 -9.34 9.05
CA LYS A 126 2.20 -9.66 10.06
C LYS A 126 3.27 -10.51 9.40
N VAL A 127 4.47 -9.93 9.31
CA VAL A 127 5.61 -10.50 8.58
C VAL A 127 6.59 -11.19 9.54
N GLY A 128 6.60 -10.78 10.81
CA GLY A 128 7.37 -11.43 11.88
C GLY A 128 6.86 -11.04 13.26
N THR A 129 7.52 -11.50 14.32
CA THR A 129 7.25 -11.05 15.69
C THR A 129 8.29 -9.99 16.09
N PRO A 130 7.93 -8.69 16.24
CA PRO A 130 6.61 -8.05 16.21
C PRO A 130 6.35 -7.14 14.99
N VAL A 131 6.83 -7.50 13.79
CA VAL A 131 6.79 -6.62 12.61
C VAL A 131 5.43 -6.71 11.88
N TYR A 132 4.74 -5.57 11.77
CA TYR A 132 3.47 -5.41 11.06
C TYR A 132 3.64 -4.40 9.93
N GLU A 133 3.29 -4.84 8.73
CA GLU A 133 3.40 -4.06 7.50
C GLU A 133 2.00 -3.83 6.94
N HIS A 134 1.78 -2.71 6.28
CA HIS A 134 0.48 -2.44 5.67
C HIS A 134 0.62 -1.72 4.34
N PHE A 135 -0.42 -1.82 3.53
CA PHE A 135 -0.54 -1.03 2.33
C PHE A 135 -1.98 -0.63 2.05
N TYR A 136 -2.10 0.47 1.33
CA TYR A 136 -3.37 0.99 0.86
C TYR A 136 -3.19 1.45 -0.58
N ILE A 137 -3.96 0.87 -1.49
CA ILE A 137 -3.97 1.26 -2.90
C ILE A 137 -5.39 1.55 -3.37
N GLY A 138 -5.55 2.65 -4.10
CA GLY A 138 -6.82 3.06 -4.70
C GLY A 138 -7.31 4.41 -4.22
N LYS A 139 -8.60 4.70 -4.42
CA LYS A 139 -9.18 6.00 -4.12
C LYS A 139 -9.34 6.23 -2.61
N PHE A 140 -9.15 7.47 -2.20
CA PHE A 140 -9.58 7.98 -0.90
C PHE A 140 -10.67 9.05 -1.09
N LEU A 141 -11.39 9.37 -0.02
CA LEU A 141 -12.43 10.40 -0.05
C LEU A 141 -11.85 11.70 0.53
N PRO A 142 -11.35 12.63 -0.29
CA PRO A 142 -10.83 13.89 0.20
C PRO A 142 -11.99 14.79 0.67
N TYR A 143 -11.76 15.52 1.76
CA TYR A 143 -12.58 16.67 2.11
C TYR A 143 -12.17 17.88 1.25
N ALA A 144 -12.38 17.76 -0.05
CA ALA A 144 -11.97 18.76 -1.05
C ALA A 144 -12.97 18.76 -2.22
N ARG A 145 -12.97 19.85 -2.99
CA ARG A 145 -13.80 19.93 -4.21
C ARG A 145 -13.26 18.92 -5.24
N PRO A 146 -14.12 18.30 -6.08
CA PRO A 146 -13.67 17.42 -7.15
C PRO A 146 -12.63 18.05 -8.09
N SER A 147 -12.64 19.38 -8.24
CA SER A 147 -11.64 20.11 -9.04
C SER A 147 -10.25 20.21 -8.39
N GLN A 148 -10.13 20.02 -7.08
CA GLN A 148 -8.84 20.08 -6.36
C GLN A 148 -8.11 18.72 -6.39
N TYR A 149 -8.88 17.62 -6.41
CA TYR A 149 -8.34 16.28 -6.67
C TYR A 149 -9.19 15.59 -7.74
N PRO A 150 -8.94 15.88 -9.03
CA PRO A 150 -9.63 15.22 -10.13
C PRO A 150 -9.50 13.68 -10.10
N TYR A 151 -8.40 13.17 -9.57
CA TYR A 151 -8.15 11.73 -9.41
C TYR A 151 -7.54 11.39 -8.04
N PRO A 152 -8.35 11.30 -6.97
CA PRO A 152 -7.86 11.17 -5.60
C PRO A 152 -7.46 9.71 -5.31
N VAL A 153 -6.33 9.26 -5.83
CA VAL A 153 -5.77 7.93 -5.54
C VAL A 153 -4.53 8.04 -4.64
N VAL A 154 -4.39 7.07 -3.75
CA VAL A 154 -3.27 6.92 -2.81
C VAL A 154 -2.55 5.61 -3.13
N CYS A 155 -1.23 5.70 -3.22
CA CYS A 155 -0.30 4.59 -3.11
C CYS A 155 0.38 4.70 -1.75
N ALA A 156 -0.02 3.87 -0.78
CA ALA A 156 0.65 3.81 0.51
C ALA A 156 1.25 2.43 0.76
N GLY A 157 2.51 2.44 1.15
CA GLY A 157 3.29 1.29 1.59
C GLY A 157 4.27 1.73 2.68
N MET A 158 5.20 0.84 3.06
CA MET A 158 6.08 1.03 4.23
C MET A 158 7.48 1.54 3.84
N LEU A 159 7.71 1.69 2.54
CA LEU A 159 8.99 2.07 1.95
C LEU A 159 8.77 3.10 0.85
N ASN A 160 9.70 4.05 0.76
CA ASN A 160 9.75 5.01 -0.34
C ASN A 160 10.32 4.33 -1.59
N GLY A 161 9.50 4.14 -2.63
CA GLY A 161 9.89 3.41 -3.83
C GLY A 161 10.08 1.90 -3.56
N THR A 162 11.08 1.29 -4.19
CA THR A 162 11.38 -0.15 -4.06
C THR A 162 12.80 -0.39 -3.53
N PRO A 163 13.12 0.01 -2.30
CA PRO A 163 14.47 -0.15 -1.76
C PRO A 163 14.73 -1.61 -1.39
N THR A 164 16.01 -2.00 -1.35
CA THR A 164 16.46 -3.36 -0.99
C THR A 164 16.48 -3.58 0.53
N THR A 165 15.41 -3.16 1.22
CA THR A 165 15.29 -3.23 2.68
C THR A 165 14.69 -4.55 3.11
N ARG A 166 15.28 -5.17 4.13
CA ARG A 166 14.76 -6.40 4.74
C ARG A 166 13.61 -6.08 5.70
N PHE A 167 12.74 -7.06 5.93
CA PHE A 167 11.62 -6.96 6.90
C PHE A 167 12.08 -6.66 8.34
N SER A 168 13.31 -7.02 8.70
CA SER A 168 13.85 -6.81 10.06
C SER A 168 14.36 -5.39 10.32
N ASP A 169 14.33 -4.51 9.33
CA ASP A 169 14.84 -3.15 9.45
C ASP A 169 13.86 -2.28 10.27
N THR A 170 14.32 -1.68 11.37
CA THR A 170 13.49 -0.84 12.24
C THR A 170 13.33 0.61 11.73
N SER A 171 14.05 0.97 10.66
CA SER A 171 13.97 2.30 10.06
C SER A 171 12.75 2.50 9.17
N GLN A 172 12.00 1.44 8.86
CA GLN A 172 10.78 1.46 8.05
C GLN A 172 9.76 2.50 8.54
N LYS A 173 9.08 3.16 7.60
CA LYS A 173 8.10 4.22 7.88
C LYS A 173 6.94 4.09 6.91
N ALA A 174 5.72 4.19 7.43
CA ALA A 174 4.54 4.31 6.57
C ALA A 174 4.68 5.54 5.66
N THR A 175 4.71 5.32 4.35
CA THR A 175 4.78 6.35 3.31
C THR A 175 3.53 6.26 2.45
N ALA A 176 2.88 7.40 2.22
CA ALA A 176 1.73 7.49 1.33
C ALA A 176 1.97 8.57 0.29
N GLU A 177 1.93 8.19 -0.98
CA GLU A 177 1.97 9.09 -2.11
C GLU A 177 0.54 9.25 -2.65
N ILE A 178 0.06 10.49 -2.62
CA ILE A 178 -1.19 10.86 -3.27
C ILE A 178 -0.83 11.25 -4.71
N LEU A 179 -1.58 10.78 -5.70
CA LEU A 179 -1.53 11.32 -7.05
C LEU A 179 -2.47 12.52 -7.13
N PRO A 180 -1.97 13.77 -7.13
CA PRO A 180 -2.79 14.92 -7.44
C PRO A 180 -2.78 15.09 -8.95
N CYS A 181 -3.93 15.30 -9.55
CA CYS A 181 -3.94 15.96 -10.85
C CYS A 181 -3.55 17.43 -10.61
N GLY A 182 -2.27 17.76 -10.84
CA GLY A 182 -1.73 19.13 -10.76
C GLY A 182 -0.99 19.48 -9.47
N LEU A 183 0.32 19.75 -9.60
CA LEU A 183 1.24 20.58 -8.79
C LEU A 183 1.25 20.56 -7.25
N ILE A 184 0.50 19.72 -6.54
CA ILE A 184 0.54 19.66 -5.07
C ILE A 184 1.01 18.28 -4.62
N GLN A 185 2.33 18.05 -4.64
CA GLN A 185 2.96 16.92 -3.98
C GLN A 185 2.70 17.03 -2.46
N ALA A 186 1.60 16.45 -1.98
CA ALA A 186 1.32 16.37 -0.55
C ALA A 186 2.32 15.36 0.06
N CYS A 187 3.41 15.89 0.60
CA CYS A 187 4.44 15.11 1.27
C CYS A 187 3.90 14.63 2.62
N ILE A 188 3.31 13.43 2.67
CA ILE A 188 3.06 12.73 3.94
C ILE A 188 4.42 12.20 4.41
N HIS A 189 5.10 12.99 5.24
CA HIS A 189 6.30 12.56 5.95
C HIS A 189 5.91 11.56 7.05
N SER A 190 6.31 10.30 6.83
CA SER A 190 6.64 9.26 7.79
C SER A 190 5.99 9.35 9.18
N LEU A 191 4.89 8.60 9.39
CA LEU A 191 4.48 8.19 10.73
C LEU A 191 5.42 7.06 11.19
N SER A 192 6.34 7.39 12.10
CA SER A 192 7.21 6.41 12.75
C SER A 192 6.42 5.59 13.76
N ALA A 193 6.28 4.29 13.52
CA ALA A 193 5.80 3.34 14.51
C ALA A 193 6.87 3.17 15.60
N THR A 194 6.81 3.95 16.68
CA THR A 194 7.56 3.67 17.92
C THR A 194 6.77 2.68 18.78
N PRO A 195 7.35 1.54 19.19
CA PRO A 195 6.67 0.56 20.03
C PRO A 195 6.92 0.89 21.51
N THR A 196 6.14 1.79 22.12
CA THR A 196 6.13 1.94 23.59
C THR A 196 4.80 2.51 24.08
N ILE A 197 3.81 1.64 24.33
CA ILE A 197 2.52 1.99 24.96
C ILE A 197 2.37 1.49 26.42
N HIS A 198 3.44 1.01 27.04
CA HIS A 198 3.45 0.83 28.49
C HIS A 198 4.24 1.96 29.13
N GLN A 199 3.53 2.92 29.76
CA GLN A 199 3.90 3.61 31.02
C GLN A 199 3.36 5.06 31.22
N HIS A 200 2.41 5.58 30.44
CA HIS A 200 1.85 6.94 30.74
C HIS A 200 0.33 7.04 30.86
N TRP A 201 -0.35 5.96 31.25
CA TRP A 201 -1.79 5.96 31.59
C TRP A 201 -2.08 6.13 33.09
N ARG A 202 -1.29 6.93 33.80
CA ARG A 202 -1.62 7.41 35.16
C ARG A 202 -1.12 8.84 35.37
N ALA A 203 -1.86 9.81 34.84
CA ALA A 203 -2.08 11.13 35.44
C ALA A 203 -2.89 12.03 34.49
N VAL A 204 -4.15 11.68 34.21
CA VAL A 204 -5.12 12.68 33.72
C VAL A 204 -6.19 12.81 34.80
N GLY A 205 -5.96 13.79 35.67
CA GLY A 205 -6.85 14.08 36.77
C GLY A 205 -6.42 15.34 37.50
N LYS A 206 -6.62 16.50 36.86
CA LYS A 206 -7.16 17.74 37.45
C LYS A 206 -6.61 19.02 36.78
N LEU A 207 -7.54 19.95 36.57
CA LEU A 207 -7.42 21.41 36.45
C LEU A 207 -7.04 21.97 35.07
N GLY A 208 -7.90 22.87 34.59
CA GLY A 208 -7.85 23.46 33.27
C GLY A 208 -7.26 24.87 33.22
N THR A 209 -6.78 25.23 32.03
CA THR A 209 -6.65 26.59 31.46
C THR A 209 -6.29 26.41 29.98
N PRO A 210 -6.77 27.24 29.02
CA PRO A 210 -6.47 27.06 27.61
C PRO A 210 -5.11 27.69 27.28
N MET A 211 -4.28 27.00 26.51
CA MET A 211 -3.07 27.59 25.93
C MET A 211 -3.14 27.52 24.40
N ALA A 212 -3.25 28.68 23.80
CA ALA A 212 -3.12 28.91 22.37
C ALA A 212 -1.68 28.60 21.90
N PHE A 213 -1.54 27.98 20.71
CA PHE A 213 -0.29 28.02 19.96
C PHE A 213 -0.56 28.62 18.59
N ILE A 214 -0.08 29.86 18.42
CA ILE A 214 -0.13 30.66 17.20
C ILE A 214 1.02 30.25 16.27
N HIS A 215 0.64 29.86 15.05
CA HIS A 215 1.20 30.22 13.73
C HIS A 215 2.73 30.31 13.50
N SER A 216 3.23 29.54 12.54
CA SER A 216 3.94 30.06 11.35
C SER A 216 4.44 28.91 10.46
N CYS A 217 3.87 28.75 9.26
CA CYS A 217 4.55 28.09 8.15
C CYS A 217 4.40 29.01 6.93
N ARG A 218 5.48 29.71 6.58
CA ARG A 218 5.58 30.61 5.44
C ARG A 218 5.66 29.80 4.15
N LEU A 219 4.83 30.20 3.19
CA LEU A 219 4.97 29.93 1.76
C LEU A 219 6.27 30.55 1.24
N PHE A 220 7.09 29.74 0.58
CA PHE A 220 7.81 30.07 -0.66
C PHE A 220 7.95 28.79 -1.48
#